data_AF-A0A2D6L4V9-F1
#
_entry.id   AF-A0A2D6L4V9-F1
#
_cell.length_a   1.000
_cell.length_b   1.000
_cell.length_c   1.000
_cell.angle_alpha   90.00
_cell.angle_beta   90.00
_cell.angle_gamma   90.00
#
_symmetry.space_group_name_H-M   'P 1'
#
loop_
_entity.id
_entity.type
_entity.pdbx_description
1 polymer ?
#
loop_
_entity_poly.entity_id
_entity_poly.type
_entity_poly.pdbx_seq_one_letter_code
_entity_poly.pdbx_strand_id
1 'polypeptide(L)'
;MDKKIVILFLCLLFFAQVVSADILDSIEEKVEGIGDTKENIEEGVEKIKETKWDYLGEKWKTIFLRNKVVSVVDGFFQKINIVFVVLFGENYSLSLTLLFIVILWFYSFFKLSEILTDYSTFSSSVATLIGLGFSIIMAQLKFFRVLVESFGWLVFSQEAWWLRLIIFIVIGFVMIFLYKLSSQVGDSFKKNREKTKEEMEKLEEKINRGIIKSFADTIVKALK
;
A
#
# COMPACT_ATOMS: atom_id res chain seq x y z
N MET A 1 2.29 10.40 -6.83
CA MET A 1 1.74 10.27 -5.46
C MET A 1 1.32 11.65 -5.00
N ASP A 2 0.05 11.85 -4.65
CA ASP A 2 -0.42 13.16 -4.23
C ASP A 2 0.30 13.59 -2.96
N LYS A 3 0.84 14.82 -2.97
CA LYS A 3 1.49 15.42 -1.80
C LYS A 3 0.63 15.30 -0.54
N LYS A 4 -0.70 15.32 -0.71
CA LYS A 4 -1.70 15.14 0.35
C LYS A 4 -1.61 13.78 1.05
N ILE A 5 -1.38 12.69 0.31
CA ILE A 5 -1.27 11.33 0.88
C ILE A 5 0.01 11.23 1.72
N VAL A 6 1.11 11.81 1.24
CA VAL A 6 2.37 11.85 1.97
C VAL A 6 2.24 12.65 3.27
N ILE A 7 1.62 13.83 3.20
CA ILE A 7 1.38 14.67 4.37
C ILE A 7 0.47 13.96 5.37
N LEU A 8 -0.61 13.33 4.90
CA LEU A 8 -1.51 12.56 5.76
C LEU A 8 -0.77 11.43 6.47
N PHE A 9 0.06 10.67 5.74
CA PHE A 9 0.85 9.59 6.30
C PHE A 9 1.87 10.08 7.34
N LEU A 10 2.56 11.20 7.07
CA LEU A 10 3.48 11.83 8.02
C LEU A 10 2.75 12.34 9.28
N CYS A 11 1.57 12.94 9.13
CA CYS A 11 0.74 13.36 10.25
C CYS A 11 0.29 12.16 11.10
N LEU A 12 -0.10 11.05 10.47
CA LEU A 12 -0.53 9.84 11.15
C LEU A 12 0.62 9.18 11.92
N LEU A 13 1.81 9.16 11.32
CA LEU A 13 3.05 8.75 11.98
C LEU A 13 3.38 9.62 13.20
N PHE A 14 3.28 10.94 13.06
CA PHE A 14 3.53 11.87 14.17
C PHE A 14 2.51 11.66 15.30
N PHE A 15 1.23 11.51 14.96
CA PHE A 15 0.17 11.24 15.93
C PHE A 15 0.40 9.91 16.68
N ALA A 16 0.87 8.87 15.97
CA ALA A 16 1.23 7.60 16.59
C ALA A 16 2.38 7.75 17.62
N GLN A 17 3.35 8.65 17.36
CA GLN A 17 4.45 8.92 18.30
C GLN A 17 3.95 9.61 19.58
N VAL A 18 3.04 10.58 19.44
CA VAL A 18 2.45 11.30 20.59
C VAL A 18 1.65 10.34 21.47
N VAL A 19 0.79 9.51 20.87
CA VAL A 19 -0.01 8.53 21.61
C VAL A 19 0.85 7.46 22.29
N SER A 20 1.97 7.08 21.67
CA SER A 20 2.87 6.08 22.25
C SER A 20 3.61 6.58 23.49
N ALA A 21 3.84 7.89 23.63
CA ALA A 21 4.49 8.48 24.80
C ALA A 21 3.59 8.38 26.04
N ASP A 22 2.32 8.80 25.93
CA ASP A 22 1.34 8.73 27.04
C ASP A 22 1.12 7.28 27.52
N ILE A 23 1.15 6.31 26.61
CA ILE A 23 0.98 4.90 26.96
C ILE A 23 2.21 4.37 27.70
N LEU A 24 3.41 4.84 27.36
CA LEU A 24 4.65 4.41 28.00
C LEU A 24 4.67 4.78 29.48
N ASP A 25 4.34 6.03 29.79
CA ASP A 25 4.30 6.56 31.15
C ASP A 25 3.30 5.76 32.02
N SER A 26 2.14 5.38 31.45
CA SER A 26 1.13 4.57 32.16
C SER A 26 1.54 3.12 32.43
N ILE A 27 2.47 2.57 31.64
CA ILE A 27 2.99 1.21 31.81
C ILE A 27 4.15 1.22 32.80
N GLU A 28 5.04 2.21 32.72
CA GLU A 28 6.20 2.35 33.60
C GLU A 28 5.75 2.49 35.07
N GLU A 29 4.70 3.28 35.33
CA GLU A 29 4.07 3.41 36.66
C GLU A 29 3.52 2.08 37.22
N LYS A 30 3.15 1.13 36.35
CA LYS A 30 2.71 -0.22 36.76
C LYS A 30 3.86 -1.19 37.00
N VAL A 31 5.00 -0.99 36.34
CA VAL A 31 6.16 -1.90 36.45
C VAL A 31 7.02 -1.55 37.66
N GLU A 32 7.10 -0.28 38.09
CA GLU A 32 7.78 0.11 39.33
C GLU A 32 7.21 -0.58 40.60
N GLY A 33 6.01 -1.16 40.52
CA GLY A 33 5.43 -2.00 41.58
C GLY A 33 5.95 -3.45 41.65
N ILE A 34 6.74 -3.92 40.69
CA ILE A 34 7.21 -5.32 40.57
C ILE A 34 8.73 -5.35 40.75
N GLY A 35 9.20 -5.80 41.92
CA GLY A 35 10.53 -5.53 42.46
C GLY A 35 11.79 -5.93 41.66
N ASP A 36 12.88 -5.22 41.99
CA ASP A 36 14.23 -5.20 41.42
C ASP A 36 14.97 -6.55 41.34
N THR A 37 14.89 -7.26 40.21
CA THR A 37 15.94 -8.22 39.83
C THR A 37 16.37 -8.01 38.39
N LYS A 38 17.56 -7.41 38.19
CA LYS A 38 18.11 -7.01 36.88
C LYS A 38 18.06 -8.09 35.77
N GLU A 39 18.21 -9.35 36.13
CA GLU A 39 18.22 -10.47 35.17
C GLU A 39 16.81 -10.84 34.67
N ASN A 40 15.77 -10.59 35.49
CA ASN A 40 14.37 -10.70 35.06
C ASN A 40 13.91 -9.49 34.22
N ILE A 41 14.67 -8.39 34.23
CA ILE A 41 14.31 -7.16 33.53
C ILE A 41 14.64 -7.28 32.04
N GLU A 42 15.75 -7.90 31.63
CA GLU A 42 16.09 -8.03 30.20
C GLU A 42 15.16 -9.01 29.47
N GLU A 43 14.91 -10.21 30.02
CA GLU A 43 13.90 -11.13 29.48
C GLU A 43 12.48 -10.56 29.57
N GLY A 44 12.21 -9.75 30.61
CA GLY A 44 10.98 -9.00 30.77
C GLY A 44 10.80 -7.98 29.65
N VAL A 45 11.84 -7.21 29.29
CA VAL A 45 11.78 -6.15 28.28
C VAL A 45 11.53 -6.71 26.87
N GLU A 46 12.13 -7.85 26.50
CA GLU A 46 11.81 -8.49 25.21
C GLU A 46 10.38 -9.03 25.17
N LYS A 47 9.91 -9.70 26.23
CA LYS A 47 8.50 -10.13 26.34
C LYS A 47 7.54 -8.94 26.39
N ILE A 48 7.94 -7.80 26.97
CA ILE A 48 7.17 -6.55 27.01
C ILE A 48 7.05 -5.93 25.62
N LYS A 49 8.08 -6.02 24.75
CA LYS A 49 8.00 -5.49 23.38
C LYS A 49 7.00 -6.27 22.51
N GLU A 50 7.04 -7.60 22.54
CA GLU A 50 6.02 -8.42 21.85
C GLU A 50 4.63 -8.21 22.46
N THR A 51 4.51 -8.18 23.79
CA THR A 51 3.21 -7.94 24.43
C THR A 51 2.67 -6.53 24.23
N LYS A 52 3.49 -5.50 23.96
CA LYS A 52 2.98 -4.13 23.74
C LYS A 52 2.10 -4.03 22.50
N TRP A 53 2.52 -4.61 21.37
CA TRP A 53 1.73 -4.59 20.14
C TRP A 53 0.46 -5.42 20.28
N ASP A 54 0.57 -6.60 20.87
CA ASP A 54 -0.57 -7.47 21.14
C ASP A 54 -1.55 -6.82 22.13
N TYR A 55 -1.05 -6.19 23.19
CA TYR A 55 -1.84 -5.44 24.17
C TYR A 55 -2.56 -4.25 23.54
N LEU A 56 -1.89 -3.48 22.67
CA LEU A 56 -2.53 -2.42 21.89
C LEU A 56 -3.64 -2.99 21.01
N GLY A 57 -3.38 -4.12 20.36
CA GLY A 57 -4.36 -4.86 19.57
C GLY A 57 -5.59 -5.27 20.40
N GLU A 58 -5.38 -5.82 21.59
CA GLU A 58 -6.47 -6.22 22.50
C GLU A 58 -7.27 -5.03 23.03
N LYS A 59 -6.60 -3.94 23.41
CA LYS A 59 -7.26 -2.70 23.84
C LYS A 59 -8.09 -2.10 22.71
N TRP A 60 -7.53 -2.04 21.51
CA TRP A 60 -8.25 -1.62 20.31
C TRP A 60 -9.47 -2.48 20.07
N LYS A 61 -9.31 -3.81 20.08
CA LYS A 61 -10.41 -4.74 19.91
C LYS A 61 -11.50 -4.52 20.96
N THR A 62 -11.13 -4.31 22.22
CA THR A 62 -12.08 -4.03 23.31
C THR A 62 -12.86 -2.73 23.09
N ILE A 63 -12.17 -1.65 22.66
CA ILE A 63 -12.80 -0.35 22.38
C ILE A 63 -13.78 -0.48 21.21
N PHE A 64 -13.39 -1.16 20.14
CA PHE A 64 -14.20 -1.35 18.94
C PHE A 64 -15.41 -2.24 19.20
N LEU A 65 -15.23 -3.37 19.87
CA LEU A 65 -16.32 -4.31 20.18
C LEU A 65 -17.33 -3.75 21.19
N ARG A 66 -17.00 -2.69 21.92
CA ARG A 66 -17.97 -1.97 22.78
C ARG A 66 -19.12 -1.39 21.95
N ASN A 67 -18.89 -1.10 20.67
CA ASN A 67 -19.93 -0.65 19.76
C ASN A 67 -20.67 -1.86 19.18
N LYS A 68 -21.99 -1.93 19.42
CA LYS A 68 -22.87 -3.01 18.96
C LYS A 68 -22.80 -3.22 17.44
N VAL A 69 -22.69 -2.14 16.65
CA VAL A 69 -22.59 -2.23 15.19
C VAL A 69 -21.30 -2.94 14.79
N VAL A 70 -20.18 -2.57 15.41
CA VAL A 70 -18.89 -3.18 15.13
C VAL A 70 -18.85 -4.65 15.53
N SER A 71 -19.48 -5.01 16.65
CA SER A 71 -19.59 -6.42 17.08
C SER A 71 -20.38 -7.27 16.07
N VAL A 72 -21.46 -6.73 15.48
CA VAL A 72 -22.21 -7.43 14.42
C VAL A 72 -21.36 -7.60 13.16
N VAL A 73 -20.60 -6.55 12.78
CA VAL A 73 -19.70 -6.60 11.63
C VAL A 73 -18.56 -7.61 11.85
N ASP A 74 -17.97 -7.64 13.05
CA ASP A 74 -16.95 -8.63 13.43
C ASP A 74 -17.48 -10.06 13.31
N GLY A 75 -18.68 -10.33 13.85
CA GLY A 75 -19.33 -11.63 13.74
C GLY A 75 -19.65 -12.02 12.28
N PHE A 76 -19.97 -11.05 11.42
CA PHE A 76 -20.15 -11.31 9.99
C PHE A 76 -18.83 -11.63 9.30
N PHE A 77 -17.77 -10.87 9.56
CA PHE A 77 -16.44 -11.09 8.98
C PHE A 77 -15.79 -12.40 9.42
N GLN A 78 -16.00 -12.83 10.67
CA GLN A 78 -15.59 -14.16 11.12
C GLN A 78 -16.23 -15.28 10.30
N LYS A 79 -17.49 -15.15 9.89
CA LYS A 79 -18.17 -16.16 9.06
C LYS A 79 -17.60 -16.25 7.64
N ILE A 80 -17.10 -15.13 7.10
CA ILE A 80 -16.48 -15.07 5.78
C ILE A 80 -14.94 -15.12 5.84
N ASN A 81 -14.38 -15.76 6.88
CA ASN A 81 -12.93 -15.88 7.07
C ASN A 81 -12.19 -16.40 5.82
N ILE A 82 -12.82 -17.31 5.06
CA ILE A 82 -12.24 -17.84 3.82
C ILE A 82 -11.91 -16.74 2.80
N VAL A 83 -12.73 -15.68 2.72
CA VAL A 83 -12.49 -14.54 1.83
C VAL A 83 -11.24 -13.77 2.27
N PHE A 84 -11.03 -13.63 3.59
CA PHE A 84 -9.84 -12.97 4.12
C PHE A 84 -8.57 -13.77 3.86
N VAL A 85 -8.63 -15.09 4.05
CA VAL A 85 -7.50 -15.98 3.76
C VAL A 85 -7.14 -15.93 2.28
N VAL A 86 -8.13 -15.94 1.39
CA VAL A 86 -7.89 -15.89 -0.07
C VAL A 86 -7.38 -14.52 -0.53
N LEU A 87 -7.98 -13.43 -0.08
CA LEU A 87 -7.61 -12.08 -0.55
C LEU A 87 -6.36 -11.54 0.12
N PHE A 88 -6.22 -11.74 1.43
CA PHE A 88 -5.20 -11.10 2.26
C PHE A 88 -4.12 -12.06 2.78
N GLY A 89 -4.27 -13.38 2.57
CA GLY A 89 -3.30 -14.37 3.06
C GLY A 89 -3.31 -14.55 4.59
N GLU A 90 -4.32 -14.02 5.28
CA GLU A 90 -4.42 -14.02 6.74
C GLU A 90 -5.82 -14.41 7.20
N ASN A 91 -5.90 -15.06 8.36
CA ASN A 91 -7.20 -15.29 9.01
C ASN A 91 -7.75 -13.96 9.53
N TYR A 92 -9.06 -13.79 9.39
CA TYR A 92 -9.76 -12.66 9.96
C TYR A 92 -9.54 -12.61 11.47
N SER A 93 -8.99 -11.48 11.91
CA SER A 93 -8.85 -11.09 13.30
C SER A 93 -9.08 -9.58 13.36
N LEU A 94 -9.84 -9.11 14.36
CA LEU A 94 -10.01 -7.67 14.59
C LEU A 94 -8.72 -7.09 15.22
N SER A 95 -7.63 -7.12 14.46
CA SER A 95 -6.30 -6.67 14.84
C SER A 95 -5.86 -5.47 13.99
N LEU A 96 -5.01 -4.61 14.56
CA LEU A 96 -4.38 -3.53 13.82
C LEU A 96 -3.55 -4.05 12.65
N THR A 97 -2.89 -5.20 12.84
CA THR A 97 -2.11 -5.86 11.79
C THR A 97 -2.97 -6.15 10.56
N LEU A 98 -4.13 -6.81 10.72
CA LEU A 98 -5.01 -7.11 9.59
C LEU A 98 -5.53 -5.82 8.94
N LEU A 99 -5.88 -4.81 9.74
CA LEU A 99 -6.32 -3.51 9.20
C LEU A 99 -5.26 -2.89 8.28
N PHE A 100 -4.00 -2.85 8.70
CA PHE A 100 -2.92 -2.32 7.88
C PHE A 100 -2.65 -3.20 6.65
N ILE A 101 -2.74 -4.52 6.77
CA ILE A 101 -2.63 -5.43 5.62
C ILE A 101 -3.73 -5.13 4.59
N VAL A 102 -4.98 -4.96 5.02
CA VAL A 102 -6.10 -4.62 4.13
C VAL A 102 -5.87 -3.27 3.44
N ILE A 103 -5.40 -2.25 4.17
CA ILE A 103 -5.08 -0.93 3.60
C ILE A 103 -3.95 -1.04 2.56
N LEU A 104 -2.85 -1.72 2.90
CA LEU A 104 -1.71 -1.93 2.00
C LEU A 104 -2.10 -2.74 0.76
N TRP A 105 -2.97 -3.74 0.94
CA TRP A 105 -3.50 -4.56 -0.13
C TRP A 105 -4.31 -3.71 -1.12
N PHE A 106 -5.27 -2.91 -0.63
CA PHE A 106 -6.06 -2.03 -1.50
C PHE A 106 -5.19 -0.98 -2.18
N TYR A 107 -4.24 -0.40 -1.46
CA TYR A 107 -3.29 0.55 -2.03
C TYR A 107 -2.47 -0.08 -3.16
N SER A 108 -1.93 -1.27 -2.93
CA SER A 108 -1.19 -2.05 -3.93
C SER A 108 -2.06 -2.35 -5.15
N PHE A 109 -3.27 -2.86 -4.94
CA PHE A 109 -4.22 -3.19 -5.99
C PHE A 109 -4.52 -1.97 -6.88
N PHE A 110 -4.99 -0.87 -6.30
CA PHE A 110 -5.34 0.31 -7.08
C PHE A 110 -4.13 0.91 -7.80
N LYS A 111 -2.97 0.99 -7.15
CA LYS A 111 -1.77 1.57 -7.77
C LYS A 111 -1.21 0.71 -8.88
N LEU A 112 -1.21 -0.61 -8.73
CA LEU A 112 -0.78 -1.50 -9.80
C LEU A 112 -1.75 -1.46 -10.98
N SER A 113 -3.05 -1.46 -10.72
CA SER A 113 -4.05 -1.32 -11.79
C SER A 113 -3.92 0.01 -12.54
N GLU A 114 -3.66 1.12 -11.83
CA GLU A 114 -3.38 2.44 -12.41
C GLU A 114 -2.12 2.40 -13.28
N ILE A 115 -0.99 1.91 -12.73
CA ILE A 115 0.28 1.77 -13.46
C ILE A 115 0.10 0.90 -14.71
N LEU A 116 -0.57 -0.24 -14.61
CA LEU A 116 -0.81 -1.11 -15.76
C LEU A 116 -1.71 -0.43 -16.80
N THR A 117 -2.73 0.32 -16.38
CA THR A 117 -3.61 1.05 -17.30
C THR A 117 -2.86 2.18 -18.02
N ASP A 118 -1.98 2.89 -17.32
CA ASP A 118 -1.27 4.05 -17.86
C ASP A 118 -0.08 3.67 -18.74
N TYR A 119 0.59 2.55 -18.43
CA TYR A 119 1.89 2.21 -19.01
C TYR A 119 1.90 0.95 -19.89
N SER A 120 0.80 0.19 -19.96
CA SER A 120 0.70 -1.01 -20.81
C SER A 120 -0.31 -0.84 -21.94
N THR A 121 -0.30 -1.78 -22.89
CA THR A 121 -1.34 -1.88 -23.93
C THR A 121 -2.61 -2.58 -23.45
N PHE A 122 -2.70 -2.94 -22.16
CA PHE A 122 -3.87 -3.61 -21.61
C PHE A 122 -5.05 -2.66 -21.51
N SER A 123 -6.26 -3.18 -21.76
CA SER A 123 -7.48 -2.45 -21.43
C SER A 123 -7.59 -2.27 -19.91
N SER A 124 -8.30 -1.22 -19.48
CA SER A 124 -8.49 -0.92 -18.05
C SER A 124 -8.99 -2.13 -17.25
N SER A 125 -9.96 -2.89 -17.79
CA SER A 125 -10.48 -4.10 -17.14
C SER A 125 -9.42 -5.20 -16.98
N VAL A 126 -8.59 -5.42 -18.00
CA VAL A 126 -7.50 -6.42 -17.94
C VAL A 126 -6.44 -5.97 -16.95
N ALA A 127 -6.05 -4.69 -16.95
CA ALA A 127 -5.14 -4.11 -15.97
C ALA A 127 -5.67 -4.22 -14.53
N THR A 128 -6.97 -4.02 -14.32
CA THR A 128 -7.63 -4.25 -13.03
C THR A 128 -7.53 -5.71 -12.60
N LEU A 129 -7.82 -6.66 -13.48
CA LEU A 129 -7.73 -8.09 -13.16
C LEU A 129 -6.29 -8.52 -12.83
N ILE A 130 -5.31 -8.04 -13.60
CA ILE A 130 -3.89 -8.32 -13.34
C ILE A 130 -3.46 -7.71 -12.00
N GLY A 131 -3.84 -6.46 -11.73
CA GLY A 131 -3.55 -5.80 -10.45
C GLY A 131 -4.15 -6.56 -9.26
N LEU A 132 -5.40 -7.01 -9.39
CA LEU A 132 -6.06 -7.82 -8.36
C LEU A 132 -5.31 -9.13 -8.12
N GLY A 133 -5.00 -9.88 -9.19
CA GLY A 133 -4.27 -11.14 -9.10
C GLY A 133 -2.89 -10.97 -8.46
N PHE A 134 -2.16 -9.93 -8.85
CA PHE A 134 -0.83 -9.67 -8.30
C PHE A 134 -0.86 -9.26 -6.83
N SER A 135 -1.82 -8.44 -6.41
CA SER A 135 -2.01 -8.10 -4.98
C SER A 135 -2.39 -9.32 -4.14
N ILE A 136 -3.21 -10.23 -4.68
CA ILE A 136 -3.50 -11.52 -4.03
C ILE A 136 -2.23 -12.34 -3.89
N ILE A 137 -1.42 -12.48 -4.96
CA ILE A 137 -0.15 -13.23 -4.91
C ILE A 137 0.79 -12.64 -3.84
N MET A 138 0.96 -11.31 -3.79
CA MET A 138 1.76 -10.67 -2.73
C MET A 138 1.26 -11.00 -1.32
N ALA A 139 -0.06 -10.99 -1.14
CA ALA A 139 -0.68 -11.27 0.15
C ALA A 139 -0.43 -12.72 0.57
N GLN A 140 -0.58 -13.68 -0.36
CA GLN A 140 -0.30 -15.10 -0.11
C GLN A 140 1.18 -15.36 0.21
N LEU A 141 2.10 -14.56 -0.35
CA LEU A 141 3.53 -14.58 -0.01
C LEU A 141 3.85 -13.91 1.34
N LYS A 142 2.84 -13.46 2.10
CA LYS A 142 2.97 -12.73 3.38
C LYS A 142 3.78 -11.43 3.27
N PHE A 143 3.90 -10.87 2.06
CA PHE A 143 4.67 -9.64 1.84
C PHE A 143 4.14 -8.47 2.67
N PHE A 144 2.81 -8.29 2.72
CA PHE A 144 2.19 -7.23 3.52
C PHE A 144 2.36 -7.43 5.02
N ARG A 145 2.32 -8.68 5.51
CA ARG A 145 2.60 -8.98 6.92
C ARG A 145 4.01 -8.56 7.28
N VAL A 146 5.01 -8.95 6.49
CA VAL A 146 6.41 -8.57 6.73
C VAL A 146 6.57 -7.05 6.77
N LEU A 147 5.90 -6.31 5.87
CA LEU A 147 5.92 -4.84 5.90
C LEU A 147 5.29 -4.26 7.18
N VAL A 148 4.14 -4.78 7.61
CA VAL A 148 3.46 -4.29 8.82
C VAL A 148 4.23 -4.65 10.09
N GLU A 149 4.76 -5.87 10.20
CA GLU A 149 5.60 -6.29 11.32
C GLU A 149 6.89 -5.47 11.38
N SER A 150 7.53 -5.24 10.22
CA SER A 150 8.71 -4.36 10.13
C SER A 150 8.37 -2.95 10.60
N PHE A 151 7.22 -2.41 10.21
CA PHE A 151 6.74 -1.09 10.63
C PHE A 151 6.41 -1.04 12.12
N GLY A 152 5.77 -2.07 12.67
CA GLY A 152 5.51 -2.19 14.10
C GLY A 152 6.81 -2.17 14.90
N TRP A 153 7.75 -3.05 14.53
CA TRP A 153 9.09 -3.07 15.13
C TRP A 153 9.77 -1.70 15.06
N LEU A 154 9.67 -1.01 13.91
CA LEU A 154 10.19 0.34 13.69
C LEU A 154 9.62 1.39 14.65
N VAL A 155 8.30 1.36 14.84
CA VAL A 155 7.57 2.35 15.63
C VAL A 155 7.83 2.11 17.12
N PHE A 156 7.91 0.85 17.55
CA PHE A 156 8.07 0.47 18.96
C PHE A 156 9.51 0.21 19.40
N SER A 157 10.52 0.25 18.52
CA SER A 157 11.91 0.16 18.95
C SER A 157 12.21 1.33 19.90
N GLN A 158 12.34 1.04 21.19
CA GLN A 158 12.62 2.02 22.25
C GLN A 158 14.07 2.49 22.22
N GLU A 159 14.98 1.69 21.65
CA GLU A 159 16.41 1.82 21.94
C GLU A 159 17.15 2.97 21.26
N ALA A 160 16.49 3.77 20.42
CA ALA A 160 17.08 5.04 20.00
C ALA A 160 16.08 5.94 19.26
N TRP A 161 15.79 7.10 19.84
CA TRP A 161 15.12 8.19 19.10
C TRP A 161 15.88 8.55 17.81
N TRP A 162 17.22 8.41 17.80
CA TRP A 162 18.05 8.64 16.63
C TRP A 162 17.81 7.61 15.52
N LEU A 163 17.50 6.34 15.85
CA LEU A 163 17.20 5.33 14.82
C LEU A 163 15.91 5.70 14.11
N ARG A 164 14.88 6.15 14.86
CA ARG A 164 13.64 6.67 14.26
C ARG A 164 13.93 7.82 13.30
N LEU A 165 14.81 8.75 13.69
CA LEU A 165 15.20 9.88 12.84
C LEU A 165 15.94 9.41 11.58
N ILE A 166 16.90 8.47 11.68
CA ILE A 166 17.59 7.86 10.54
C ILE A 166 16.57 7.21 9.60
N ILE A 167 15.62 6.45 10.14
CA ILE A 167 14.60 5.79 9.35
C ILE A 167 13.68 6.80 8.65
N PHE A 168 13.28 7.87 9.33
CA PHE A 168 12.52 8.97 8.70
C PHE A 168 13.31 9.59 7.53
N ILE A 169 14.62 9.77 7.69
CA ILE A 169 15.49 10.24 6.62
C ILE A 169 15.53 9.22 5.47
N VAL A 170 15.67 7.93 5.76
CA VAL A 170 15.69 6.86 4.75
C VAL A 170 14.36 6.79 4.00
N ILE A 171 13.23 6.80 4.70
CA ILE A 171 11.89 6.82 4.09
C ILE A 171 11.71 8.08 3.24
N GLY A 172 12.10 9.25 3.76
CA GLY A 172 12.06 10.51 3.02
C GLY A 172 12.90 10.45 1.74
N PHE A 173 14.12 9.91 1.83
CA PHE A 173 15.02 9.70 0.70
C PHE A 173 14.42 8.73 -0.33
N VAL A 174 13.91 7.58 0.11
CA VAL A 174 13.24 6.59 -0.75
C VAL A 174 12.03 7.24 -1.44
N MET A 175 11.22 8.03 -0.73
CA MET A 175 10.08 8.72 -1.35
C MET A 175 10.50 9.76 -2.38
N ILE A 176 11.53 10.57 -2.11
CA ILE A 176 12.08 11.53 -3.08
C ILE A 176 12.61 10.79 -4.30
N PHE A 177 13.32 9.68 -4.08
CA PHE A 177 13.88 8.85 -5.14
C PHE A 177 12.78 8.25 -6.02
N LEU A 178 11.78 7.60 -5.41
CA LEU A 178 10.61 7.04 -6.12
C LEU A 178 9.82 8.12 -6.86
N TYR A 179 9.65 9.31 -6.26
CA TYR A 179 9.02 10.44 -6.93
C TYR A 179 9.77 10.83 -8.21
N LYS A 180 11.11 10.98 -8.13
CA LYS A 180 11.94 11.29 -9.30
C LYS A 180 11.86 10.20 -10.36
N LEU A 181 11.94 8.93 -9.96
CA LEU A 181 11.80 7.79 -10.88
C LEU A 181 10.45 7.81 -11.58
N SER A 182 9.36 7.95 -10.82
CA SER A 182 8.00 8.01 -11.38
C SER A 182 7.82 9.17 -12.37
N SER A 183 8.42 10.34 -12.09
CA SER A 183 8.39 11.49 -13.00
C SER A 183 9.16 11.21 -14.28
N GLN A 184 10.37 10.67 -14.19
CA GLN A 184 11.20 10.36 -15.36
C GLN A 184 10.57 9.29 -16.25
N VAL A 185 9.98 8.28 -15.62
CA VAL A 185 9.24 7.23 -16.30
C VAL A 185 8.01 7.83 -16.97
N GLY A 186 7.20 8.61 -16.24
CA GLY A 186 6.02 9.29 -16.78
C GLY A 186 6.33 10.18 -18.00
N ASP A 187 7.40 10.97 -17.94
CA ASP A 187 7.82 11.84 -19.05
C ASP A 187 8.26 11.03 -20.28
N SER A 188 8.95 9.90 -20.06
CA SER A 188 9.40 9.02 -21.15
C SER A 188 8.21 8.35 -21.84
N PHE A 189 7.22 7.92 -21.07
CA PHE A 189 5.99 7.32 -21.61
C PHE A 189 5.11 8.35 -22.32
N LYS A 190 4.98 9.57 -21.78
CA LYS A 190 4.24 10.64 -22.44
C LYS A 190 4.82 10.97 -23.82
N LYS A 191 6.16 11.06 -23.91
CA LYS A 191 6.86 11.25 -25.20
C LYS A 191 6.62 10.10 -26.17
N ASN A 192 6.64 8.85 -25.70
CA ASN A 192 6.35 7.71 -26.56
C ASN A 192 4.90 7.71 -27.05
N ARG A 193 3.94 8.09 -26.20
CA ARG A 193 2.52 8.19 -26.58
C ARG A 193 2.28 9.28 -27.63
N GLU A 194 2.93 10.44 -27.48
CA GLU A 194 2.89 11.52 -28.47
C GLU A 194 3.47 11.06 -29.82
N LYS A 195 4.63 10.38 -29.81
CA LYS A 195 5.23 9.80 -31.03
C LYS A 195 4.33 8.76 -31.70
N THR A 196 3.76 7.82 -30.94
CA THR A 196 2.86 6.81 -31.50
C THR A 196 1.60 7.45 -32.07
N LYS A 197 1.07 8.52 -31.43
CA LYS A 197 -0.07 9.26 -31.97
C LYS A 197 0.27 9.95 -33.30
N GLU A 198 1.41 10.61 -33.39
CA GLU A 198 1.88 11.22 -34.64
C GLU A 198 2.13 10.17 -35.75
N GLU A 199 2.65 8.99 -35.40
CA GLU A 199 2.85 7.89 -36.35
C GLU A 199 1.52 7.34 -36.87
N MET A 200 0.52 7.20 -35.99
CA MET A 200 -0.83 6.78 -36.37
C MET A 200 -1.52 7.80 -37.27
N GLU A 201 -1.43 9.10 -36.96
CA GLU A 201 -1.99 10.17 -37.81
C GLU A 201 -1.33 10.18 -39.20
N LYS A 202 0.00 10.00 -39.27
CA LYS A 202 0.72 9.86 -40.55
C LYS A 202 0.34 8.60 -41.33
N LEU A 203 0.04 7.50 -40.63
CA LEU A 203 -0.43 6.25 -41.23
C LEU A 203 -1.84 6.42 -41.80
N GLU A 204 -2.76 7.03 -41.05
CA GLU A 204 -4.11 7.34 -41.50
C GLU A 204 -4.10 8.28 -42.72
N GLU A 205 -3.25 9.30 -42.70
CA GLU A 205 -3.10 10.21 -43.84
C GLU A 205 -2.58 9.47 -45.09
N LYS A 206 -1.59 8.58 -44.93
CA LYS A 206 -1.07 7.74 -46.02
C LYS A 206 -2.13 6.78 -46.56
N ILE A 207 -2.93 6.16 -45.69
CA ILE A 207 -4.02 5.26 -46.09
C ILE A 207 -5.09 6.05 -46.85
N ASN A 208 -5.52 7.20 -46.32
CA ASN A 208 -6.52 8.04 -46.97
C ASN A 208 -6.06 8.54 -48.36
N ARG A 209 -4.81 9.00 -48.48
CA ARG A 209 -4.22 9.38 -49.77
C ARG A 209 -4.13 8.19 -50.74
N GLY A 210 -3.76 7.01 -50.24
CA GLY A 210 -3.70 5.77 -51.02
C GLY A 210 -5.08 5.35 -51.56
N ILE A 211 -6.11 5.42 -50.73
CA ILE A 211 -7.51 5.14 -51.09
C ILE A 211 -8.00 6.14 -52.14
N ILE A 212 -7.79 7.44 -51.94
CA ILE A 212 -8.21 8.46 -52.93
C ILE A 212 -7.55 8.22 -54.29
N LYS A 213 -6.25 7.89 -54.29
CA LYS A 213 -5.52 7.60 -55.53
C LYS A 213 -6.05 6.35 -56.24
N SER A 214 -6.31 5.26 -55.51
CA SER A 214 -6.86 4.04 -56.11
C SER A 214 -8.28 4.24 -56.66
N PHE A 215 -9.11 5.05 -56.00
CA PHE A 215 -10.41 5.46 -56.52
C PHE A 215 -10.28 6.28 -57.81
N ALA A 216 -9.40 7.28 -57.84
CA ALA A 216 -9.16 8.11 -59.03
C ALA A 216 -8.70 7.27 -60.23
N ASP A 217 -7.73 6.36 -60.01
CA ASP A 217 -7.22 5.46 -61.05
C ASP A 217 -8.32 4.54 -61.59
N THR A 218 -9.24 4.08 -60.73
CA THR A 218 -10.38 3.23 -61.12
C THR A 218 -11.39 4.00 -61.99
N ILE A 219 -11.69 5.26 -61.67
CA ILE A 219 -12.58 6.11 -62.48
C ILE A 219 -11.97 6.38 -63.86
N VAL A 220 -10.68 6.74 -63.91
CA VAL A 220 -9.98 7.00 -65.19
C VAL A 220 -9.97 5.75 -66.07
N LYS A 221 -9.82 4.56 -65.47
CA LYS A 221 -9.85 3.29 -66.20
C LYS A 221 -11.25 2.95 -66.72
N ALA A 222 -12.32 3.30 -66.00
CA ALA A 222 -13.69 3.04 -66.42
C ALA A 222 -14.21 3.97 -67.53
N LEU A 223 -13.58 5.15 -67.69
CA LEU A 223 -13.92 6.13 -68.73
C LEU A 223 -13.19 5.91 -70.06
N LYS A 224 -12.24 4.98 -70.12
CA LYS A 224 -11.52 4.57 -71.34
C LYS A 224 -12.14 3.32 -71.91
#